data_AF-A0A0F9B3M2-F1
#
_entry.id   AF-A0A0F9B3M2-F1
#
_cell.length_a   1.000
_cell.length_b   1.000
_cell.length_c   1.000
_cell.angle_alpha   90.00
_cell.angle_beta   90.00
_cell.angle_gamma   90.00
#
_symmetry.space_group_name_H-M   'P 1'
#
loop_
_entity.id
_entity.type
_entity.pdbx_description
1 polymer ?
#
loop_
_entity_poly.entity_id
_entity_poly.type
_entity_poly.pdbx_seq_one_letter_code
_entity_poly.pdbx_strand_id
1 'polypeptide(L)'
;MPPGNGKEQRTDERTEEQQLVEAPLVVKLGGKRYEIKPLKINPQYQWREKFFGAFVGMAKNLRPPRPPLLAFLPLVGKRLTQHNDTKVFVEMLNVGLIKAPKMVADLFFAYAKDLPRKEIEEQATERELVYAFKEVMRYAFPFYELVSWAVQIAKRANPQQWAKSMSTPSTTGASPRST
;
A
#
# COMPACT_ATOMS: atom_id res chain seq x y z
N MET A 1 22.04 -8.14 66.26
CA MET A 1 21.67 -9.11 65.22
C MET A 1 20.35 -8.66 64.59
N PRO A 2 20.26 -8.60 63.23
CA PRO A 2 19.20 -7.95 62.44
C PRO A 2 18.11 -9.01 62.05
N PRO A 3 17.09 -8.81 61.16
CA PRO A 3 17.09 -8.19 59.82
C PRO A 3 15.86 -7.28 59.55
N GLY A 4 15.68 -6.57 58.45
CA GLY A 4 16.36 -6.48 57.16
C GLY A 4 15.43 -5.71 56.21
N ASN A 5 15.95 -4.64 55.62
CA ASN A 5 15.20 -3.70 54.79
C ASN A 5 14.96 -4.33 53.40
N GLY A 6 13.76 -4.87 53.16
CA GLY A 6 13.35 -5.47 51.89
C GLY A 6 13.11 -4.41 50.83
N LYS A 7 14.17 -4.03 50.10
CA LYS A 7 14.02 -3.37 48.80
C LYS A 7 13.69 -4.45 47.77
N GLU A 8 12.42 -4.60 47.43
CA GLU A 8 12.01 -5.24 46.18
C GLU A 8 12.56 -4.42 45.01
N GLN A 9 13.74 -4.81 44.53
CA GLN A 9 14.16 -4.47 43.19
C GLN A 9 13.32 -5.31 42.23
N ARG A 10 12.22 -4.73 41.71
CA ARG A 10 11.64 -5.20 40.45
C ARG A 10 12.65 -4.89 39.35
N THR A 11 13.56 -5.82 39.11
CA THR A 11 14.25 -5.92 37.81
C THR A 11 13.17 -6.25 36.79
N ASP A 12 12.62 -5.22 36.15
CA ASP A 12 11.90 -5.35 34.88
C ASP A 12 12.92 -5.87 33.85
N GLU A 13 13.16 -7.18 33.87
CA GLU A 13 13.84 -7.89 32.80
C GLU A 13 12.98 -7.77 31.55
N ARG A 14 13.31 -6.75 30.76
CA ARG A 14 12.75 -6.47 29.45
C ARG A 14 12.99 -7.71 28.57
N THR A 15 11.93 -8.50 28.42
CA THR A 15 11.93 -9.80 27.76
C THR A 15 12.31 -9.62 26.29
N GLU A 16 13.20 -10.48 25.77
CA GLU A 16 13.74 -10.45 24.40
C GLU A 16 12.65 -10.35 23.30
N GLU A 17 11.43 -10.77 23.63
CA GLU A 17 10.23 -10.66 22.79
C GLU A 17 9.79 -9.21 22.51
N GLN A 18 10.03 -8.26 23.43
CA GLN A 18 9.78 -6.84 23.17
C GLN A 18 10.86 -6.20 22.28
N GLN A 19 12.06 -6.78 22.22
CA GLN A 19 13.14 -6.31 21.33
C GLN A 19 12.89 -6.67 19.86
N LEU A 20 12.13 -7.74 19.60
CA LEU A 20 11.76 -8.15 18.24
C LEU A 20 10.80 -7.17 17.54
N VAL A 21 10.12 -6.29 18.28
CA VAL A 21 9.06 -5.42 17.73
C VAL A 21 9.55 -4.02 17.35
N GLU A 22 10.75 -3.61 17.78
CA GLU A 22 11.26 -2.23 17.60
C GLU A 22 12.55 -2.11 16.77
N ALA A 23 13.00 -3.18 16.10
CA ALA A 23 14.26 -3.14 15.36
C ALA A 23 14.26 -2.02 14.31
N PRO A 24 15.18 -1.02 14.40
CA PRO A 24 15.19 0.10 13.48
C PRO A 24 15.53 -0.38 12.06
N LEU A 25 14.85 0.19 11.07
CA LEU A 25 15.12 -0.04 9.67
C LEU A 25 16.37 0.74 9.26
N VAL A 26 17.40 0.04 8.77
CA VAL A 26 18.63 0.68 8.28
C VAL A 26 18.56 0.87 6.77
N VAL A 27 18.72 2.11 6.30
CA VAL A 27 18.77 2.45 4.87
C VAL A 27 20.09 3.13 4.53
N LYS A 28 20.51 3.03 3.26
CA LYS A 28 21.70 3.71 2.74
C LYS A 28 21.27 4.82 1.76
N LEU A 29 21.66 6.06 2.04
CA LEU A 29 21.34 7.25 1.25
C LEU A 29 22.60 8.12 1.13
N GLY A 30 22.99 8.53 -0.07
CA GLY A 30 24.15 9.42 -0.25
C GLY A 30 25.45 8.82 0.32
N GLY A 31 25.60 7.50 0.26
CA GLY A 31 26.76 6.79 0.84
C GLY A 31 26.73 6.57 2.36
N LYS A 32 25.81 7.20 3.10
CA LYS A 32 25.69 7.08 4.57
C LYS A 32 24.58 6.11 4.97
N ARG A 33 24.70 5.53 6.17
CA ARG A 33 23.67 4.68 6.77
C ARG A 33 22.80 5.51 7.71
N TYR A 34 21.50 5.33 7.62
CA TYR A 34 20.52 6.00 8.46
C TYR A 34 19.59 4.97 9.09
N GLU A 35 19.26 5.19 10.36
CA GLU A 35 18.31 4.36 11.10
C GLU A 35 16.94 5.04 11.13
N ILE A 36 15.92 4.29 10.75
CA ILE A 36 14.52 4.72 10.75
C ILE A 36 13.80 3.90 11.80
N LYS A 37 13.36 4.57 12.86
CA LYS A 37 12.60 3.91 13.93
C LYS A 37 11.17 3.62 13.48
N PRO A 38 10.59 2.49 13.92
CA PRO A 38 9.18 2.22 13.70
C PRO A 38 8.32 3.33 14.29
N LEU A 39 7.29 3.75 13.54
CA LEU A 39 6.30 4.67 14.08
C LEU A 39 5.38 3.94 15.07
N LYS A 40 5.07 4.61 16.18
CA LYS A 40 3.98 4.19 17.07
C LYS A 40 2.64 4.19 16.32
N ILE A 41 1.66 3.45 16.84
CA ILE A 41 0.35 3.21 16.20
C ILE A 41 -0.31 4.49 15.65
N ASN A 42 -0.42 5.55 16.46
CA ASN A 42 -1.09 6.79 16.03
C ASN A 42 -0.31 7.56 14.94
N PRO A 43 0.99 7.87 15.10
CA PRO A 43 1.80 8.43 14.02
C PRO A 43 1.78 7.58 12.74
N GLN A 44 1.80 6.25 12.88
CA GLN A 44 1.72 5.31 11.76
C GLN A 44 0.38 5.44 11.01
N TYR A 45 -0.74 5.52 11.74
CA TYR A 45 -2.07 5.75 11.17
C TYR A 45 -2.13 7.07 10.39
N GLN A 46 -1.70 8.16 11.01
CA GLN A 46 -1.68 9.49 10.37
C GLN A 46 -0.81 9.51 9.10
N TRP A 47 0.31 8.79 9.13
CA TRP A 47 1.15 8.65 7.95
C TRP A 47 0.45 7.88 6.83
N ARG A 48 -0.28 6.81 7.14
CA ARG A 48 -1.06 6.05 6.14
C ARG A 48 -2.18 6.91 5.53
N GLU A 49 -2.86 7.74 6.32
CA GLU A 49 -3.85 8.68 5.79
C GLU A 49 -3.22 9.65 4.79
N LYS A 50 -2.03 10.19 5.11
CA LYS A 50 -1.27 11.05 4.18
C LYS A 50 -0.87 10.30 2.91
N PHE A 51 -0.40 9.06 3.05
CA PHE A 51 -0.06 8.19 1.93
C PHE A 51 -1.27 8.03 0.99
N PHE A 52 -2.42 7.60 1.51
CA PHE A 52 -3.61 7.43 0.67
C PHE A 52 -4.14 8.76 0.12
N GLY A 53 -4.07 9.85 0.89
CA GLY A 53 -4.46 11.19 0.44
C GLY A 53 -3.63 11.65 -0.76
N ALA A 54 -2.30 11.46 -0.71
CA ALA A 54 -1.39 11.79 -1.80
C ALA A 54 -1.67 10.95 -3.06
N PHE A 55 -1.84 9.63 -2.90
CA PHE A 55 -2.14 8.72 -4.01
C PHE A 55 -3.53 8.94 -4.63
N VAL A 56 -4.57 9.20 -3.81
CA VAL A 56 -5.91 9.53 -4.31
C VAL A 56 -5.90 10.86 -5.06
N GLY A 57 -5.17 11.87 -4.55
CA GLY A 57 -4.97 13.14 -5.24
C GLY A 57 -4.31 12.95 -6.61
N MET A 58 -3.29 12.10 -6.68
CA MET A 58 -2.62 11.75 -7.93
C MET A 58 -3.54 10.98 -8.89
N ALA A 59 -4.28 9.98 -8.41
CA ALA A 59 -5.19 9.18 -9.22
C ALA A 59 -6.36 9.99 -9.80
N LYS A 60 -6.83 11.04 -9.10
CA LYS A 60 -7.86 11.96 -9.62
C LYS A 60 -7.38 12.69 -10.88
N ASN A 61 -6.11 13.08 -10.94
CA ASN A 61 -5.52 13.73 -12.12
C ASN A 61 -5.27 12.77 -13.28
N LEU A 62 -5.33 11.46 -13.03
CA LEU A 62 -5.12 10.40 -14.04
C LEU A 62 -6.44 9.81 -14.57
N ARG A 63 -7.59 10.23 -14.04
CA ARG A 63 -8.88 9.75 -14.55
C ARG A 63 -9.16 10.40 -15.89
N PRO A 64 -9.40 9.61 -16.96
CA PRO A 64 -9.82 10.20 -18.22
C PRO A 64 -11.12 10.98 -18.02
N PRO A 65 -11.32 12.09 -18.75
CA PRO A 65 -12.57 12.82 -18.70
C PRO A 65 -13.72 11.87 -19.04
N ARG A 66 -14.79 11.89 -18.24
CA ARG A 66 -15.99 11.10 -18.55
C ARG A 66 -16.46 11.50 -19.94
N PRO A 67 -16.67 10.54 -20.86
CA PRO A 67 -17.17 10.87 -22.17
C PRO A 67 -18.53 11.57 -22.03
N PRO A 68 -18.79 12.66 -22.78
CA PRO A 68 -20.11 13.26 -22.82
C PRO A 68 -21.12 12.22 -23.28
N LEU A 69 -22.39 12.33 -22.84
CA LEU A 69 -23.44 11.35 -23.16
C LEU A 69 -23.40 11.00 -24.65
N LEU A 70 -23.31 12.00 -25.54
CA LEU A 70 -23.27 11.83 -27.00
C LEU A 70 -22.05 11.07 -27.58
N ALA A 71 -21.04 10.72 -26.80
CA ALA A 71 -19.86 9.97 -27.27
C ALA A 71 -20.17 8.52 -27.64
N PHE A 72 -21.35 7.98 -27.29
CA PHE A 72 -21.80 6.66 -27.75
C PHE A 72 -22.13 6.62 -29.25
N LEU A 73 -22.23 7.78 -29.92
CA LEU A 73 -22.45 7.83 -31.37
C LEU A 73 -21.13 7.54 -32.12
N PRO A 74 -21.09 6.53 -33.00
CA PRO A 74 -19.84 6.04 -33.62
C PRO A 74 -19.14 7.09 -34.52
N LEU A 75 -19.88 8.07 -35.03
CA LEU A 75 -19.34 9.18 -35.85
C LEU A 75 -18.73 10.32 -35.02
N VAL A 76 -19.24 10.55 -33.80
CA VAL A 76 -18.82 11.64 -32.91
C VAL A 76 -17.71 11.16 -31.96
N GLY A 77 -17.79 9.91 -31.50
CA GLY A 77 -16.84 9.31 -30.58
C GLY A 77 -15.41 9.23 -31.13
N LYS A 78 -15.22 8.89 -32.42
CA LYS A 78 -13.90 8.73 -33.05
C LYS A 78 -13.12 10.05 -33.22
N ARG A 79 -13.79 11.18 -33.47
CA ARG A 79 -13.13 12.50 -33.61
C ARG A 79 -12.71 13.09 -32.27
N LEU A 80 -13.44 12.80 -31.19
CA LEU A 80 -13.17 13.34 -29.86
C LEU A 80 -12.09 12.56 -29.08
N THR A 81 -11.88 11.28 -29.41
CA THR A 81 -10.87 10.44 -28.72
C THR A 81 -9.44 10.79 -29.14
N GLN A 82 -9.18 11.01 -30.44
CA GLN A 82 -7.81 11.22 -30.95
C GLN A 82 -7.11 12.48 -30.43
N HIS A 83 -7.83 13.57 -30.13
CA HIS A 83 -7.21 14.83 -29.66
C HIS A 83 -6.90 14.86 -28.15
N ASN A 84 -7.48 13.95 -27.36
CA ASN A 84 -7.26 13.91 -25.91
C ASN A 84 -6.04 13.06 -25.51
N ASP A 85 -5.64 12.10 -26.33
CA ASP A 85 -4.61 11.12 -25.97
C ASP A 85 -3.23 11.75 -25.74
N THR A 86 -2.85 12.76 -26.53
CA THR A 86 -1.57 13.47 -26.36
C THR A 86 -1.54 14.29 -25.07
N LYS A 87 -2.64 14.96 -24.71
CA LYS A 87 -2.71 15.74 -23.45
C LYS A 87 -2.69 14.82 -22.23
N VAL A 88 -3.47 13.73 -22.28
CA VAL A 88 -3.47 12.70 -21.23
C VAL A 88 -2.08 12.08 -21.08
N PHE A 89 -1.38 11.80 -22.19
CA PHE A 89 -0.02 11.28 -22.16
C PHE A 89 0.98 12.27 -21.56
N VAL A 90 0.97 13.55 -21.96
CA VAL A 90 1.85 14.58 -21.39
C VAL A 90 1.55 14.80 -19.90
N GLU A 91 0.29 14.74 -19.50
CA GLU A 91 -0.12 14.82 -18.10
C GLU A 91 0.38 13.60 -17.30
N MET A 92 0.28 12.40 -17.85
CA MET A 92 0.86 11.19 -17.27
C MET A 92 2.38 11.28 -17.12
N LEU A 93 3.09 11.81 -18.11
CA LEU A 93 4.54 12.03 -18.03
C LEU A 93 4.89 13.05 -16.96
N ASN A 94 4.18 14.18 -16.88
CA ASN A 94 4.39 15.19 -15.85
C ASN A 94 4.12 14.64 -14.44
N VAL A 95 3.04 13.88 -14.29
CA VAL A 95 2.70 13.21 -13.03
C VAL A 95 3.76 12.17 -12.65
N GLY A 96 4.16 11.30 -13.59
CA GLY A 96 5.07 10.20 -13.35
C GLY A 96 6.54 10.61 -13.19
N LEU A 97 7.01 11.59 -13.95
CA LEU A 97 8.43 11.99 -13.97
C LEU A 97 8.76 13.13 -13.01
N ILE A 98 7.81 14.02 -12.71
CA ILE A 98 8.09 15.22 -11.91
C ILE A 98 7.38 15.15 -10.55
N LYS A 99 6.08 14.86 -10.54
CA LYS A 99 5.31 14.89 -9.28
C LYS A 99 5.55 13.64 -8.43
N ALA A 100 5.72 12.47 -9.05
CA ALA A 100 5.88 11.22 -8.32
C ALA A 100 7.19 11.15 -7.51
N PRO A 101 8.38 11.51 -8.05
CA PRO A 101 9.61 11.48 -7.26
C PRO A 101 9.56 12.40 -6.04
N LYS A 102 9.03 13.62 -6.20
CA LYS A 102 8.83 14.56 -5.09
C LYS A 102 7.86 14.03 -4.04
N MET A 103 6.74 13.46 -4.47
CA MET A 103 5.76 12.84 -3.57
C MET A 103 6.39 11.68 -2.77
N VAL A 104 7.21 10.85 -3.43
CA VAL A 104 7.94 9.76 -2.77
C VAL A 104 8.89 10.31 -1.70
N ALA A 105 9.65 11.37 -2.02
CA ALA A 105 10.52 12.05 -1.05
C ALA A 105 9.72 12.60 0.14
N ASP A 106 8.64 13.33 -0.12
CA ASP A 106 7.80 13.92 0.92
C ASP A 106 7.19 12.86 1.84
N LEU A 107 6.71 11.74 1.29
CA LEU A 107 6.17 10.63 2.06
C LEU A 107 7.25 9.90 2.87
N PHE A 108 8.44 9.72 2.29
CA PHE A 108 9.59 9.13 2.98
C PHE A 108 9.98 9.95 4.21
N PHE A 109 10.20 11.26 4.05
CA PHE A 109 10.58 12.13 5.16
C PHE A 109 9.42 12.40 6.14
N ALA A 110 8.17 12.29 5.70
CA ALA A 110 7.03 12.31 6.61
C ALA A 110 7.00 11.09 7.54
N TYR A 111 7.54 9.95 7.10
CA TYR A 111 7.75 8.77 7.94
C TYR A 111 8.97 8.95 8.83
N ALA A 112 10.11 9.27 8.23
CA ALA A 112 11.41 9.36 8.88
C ALA A 112 11.77 10.82 9.23
N LYS A 113 10.99 11.42 10.14
CA LYS A 113 11.04 12.85 10.47
C LYS A 113 12.39 13.32 11.05
N ASP A 114 13.12 12.40 11.67
CA ASP A 114 14.39 12.70 12.35
C ASP A 114 15.59 12.71 11.38
N LEU A 115 15.39 12.36 10.10
CA LEU A 115 16.48 12.34 9.12
C LEU A 115 16.80 13.75 8.58
N PRO A 116 18.08 14.04 8.30
CA PRO A 116 18.50 15.34 7.77
C PRO A 116 18.12 15.47 6.29
N ARG A 117 16.86 15.88 6.04
CA ARG A 117 16.27 15.94 4.69
C ARG A 117 17.14 16.68 3.68
N LYS A 118 17.59 17.90 4.00
CA LYS A 118 18.37 18.73 3.07
C LYS A 118 19.68 18.05 2.66
N GLU A 119 20.40 17.49 3.62
CA GLU A 119 21.66 16.79 3.37
C GLU A 119 21.44 15.55 2.48
N ILE A 120 20.38 14.78 2.74
CA ILE A 120 20.04 13.60 1.96
C ILE A 120 19.61 13.99 0.54
N GLU A 121 18.79 15.03 0.38
CA GLU A 121 18.34 15.49 -0.95
C GLU A 121 19.49 16.03 -1.81
N GLU A 122 20.56 16.55 -1.20
CA GLU A 122 21.76 17.02 -1.89
C GLU A 122 22.73 15.88 -2.28
N GLN A 123 22.81 14.82 -1.47
CA GLN A 123 23.83 13.78 -1.61
C GLN A 123 23.30 12.45 -2.20
N ALA A 124 22.04 12.11 -1.93
CA ALA A 124 21.45 10.84 -2.31
C ALA A 124 20.87 10.87 -3.72
N THR A 125 20.91 9.72 -4.38
CA THR A 125 20.25 9.57 -5.68
C THR A 125 18.76 9.23 -5.51
N GLU A 126 17.94 9.56 -6.49
CA GLU A 126 16.52 9.16 -6.51
C GLU A 126 16.36 7.65 -6.39
N ARG A 127 17.28 6.87 -6.97
CA ARG A 127 17.28 5.41 -6.88
C ARG A 127 17.40 4.94 -5.43
N GLU A 128 18.36 5.48 -4.68
CA GLU A 128 18.54 5.15 -3.26
C GLU A 128 17.29 5.51 -2.45
N LEU A 129 16.70 6.68 -2.71
CA LEU A 129 15.47 7.12 -2.06
C LEU A 129 14.29 6.19 -2.33
N VAL A 130 14.10 5.75 -3.58
CA VAL A 130 13.04 4.79 -3.95
C VAL A 130 13.23 3.45 -3.26
N TYR A 131 14.47 2.95 -3.16
CA TYR A 131 14.77 1.73 -2.41
C TYR A 131 14.47 1.91 -0.91
N ALA A 132 14.90 3.00 -0.29
CA ALA A 132 14.63 3.29 1.11
C ALA A 132 13.12 3.40 1.37
N PHE A 133 12.38 4.05 0.48
CA PHE A 133 10.93 4.17 0.56
C PHE A 133 10.23 2.82 0.42
N LYS A 134 10.72 1.91 -0.44
CA LYS A 134 10.20 0.55 -0.54
C LYS A 134 10.31 -0.20 0.79
N GLU A 135 11.43 -0.07 1.48
CA GLU A 135 11.61 -0.70 2.80
C GLU A 135 10.67 -0.07 3.85
N VAL A 136 10.51 1.26 3.86
CA VAL A 136 9.50 1.94 4.69
C VAL A 136 8.10 1.42 4.39
N MET A 137 7.74 1.20 3.13
CA MET A 137 6.42 0.69 2.74
C MET A 137 6.15 -0.71 3.30
N ARG A 138 7.15 -1.61 3.25
CA ARG A 138 7.02 -2.97 3.83
C ARG A 138 6.80 -2.89 5.34
N TYR A 139 7.54 -2.01 6.00
CA TYR A 139 7.45 -1.79 7.44
C TYR A 139 6.11 -1.14 7.84
N ALA A 140 5.65 -0.16 7.05
CA ALA A 140 4.45 0.62 7.30
C ALA A 140 3.15 -0.14 7.00
N PHE A 141 3.17 -1.16 6.15
CA PHE A 141 2.01 -1.96 5.76
C PHE A 141 2.25 -3.46 6.00
N PRO A 142 2.38 -3.91 7.26
CA PRO A 142 2.62 -5.33 7.57
C PRO A 142 1.45 -6.23 7.15
N PHE A 143 0.27 -5.65 6.95
CA PHE A 143 -0.95 -6.35 6.51
C PHE A 143 -1.04 -6.53 5.00
N TYR A 144 -0.06 -6.08 4.21
CA TYR A 144 -0.12 -6.25 2.74
C TYR A 144 -0.30 -7.72 2.35
N GLU A 145 0.40 -8.63 3.05
CA GLU A 145 0.25 -10.08 2.86
C GLU A 145 -1.14 -10.59 3.26
N LEU A 146 -1.75 -10.01 4.30
CA LEU A 146 -3.09 -10.39 4.76
C LEU A 146 -4.16 -9.90 3.78
N VAL A 147 -4.00 -8.71 3.21
CA VAL A 147 -4.87 -8.17 2.16
C VAL A 147 -4.70 -8.97 0.86
N SER A 148 -3.47 -9.33 0.48
CA SER A 148 -3.21 -10.13 -0.71
C SER A 148 -3.88 -11.51 -0.61
N TRP A 149 -3.82 -12.14 0.57
CA TRP A 149 -4.53 -13.38 0.88
C TRP A 149 -6.04 -13.20 0.81
N ALA A 150 -6.60 -12.17 1.45
CA ALA A 150 -8.05 -11.91 1.45
C ALA A 150 -8.59 -11.66 0.03
N VAL A 151 -7.85 -10.91 -0.80
CA VAL A 151 -8.19 -10.67 -2.21
C VAL A 151 -8.14 -11.97 -3.02
N GLN A 152 -7.16 -12.84 -2.75
CA GLN A 152 -7.09 -14.15 -3.41
C GLN A 152 -8.29 -15.04 -3.05
N ILE A 153 -8.72 -15.03 -1.78
CA ILE A 153 -9.94 -15.75 -1.36
C ILE A 153 -11.17 -15.18 -2.07
N ALA A 154 -11.33 -13.86 -2.08
CA ALA A 154 -12.47 -13.21 -2.75
C ALA A 154 -12.52 -13.54 -4.26
N LYS A 155 -11.36 -13.57 -4.93
CA LYS A 155 -11.26 -13.95 -6.35
C LYS A 155 -11.62 -15.42 -6.60
N ARG A 156 -11.28 -16.32 -5.66
CA ARG A 156 -11.61 -17.75 -5.74
C ARG A 156 -13.07 -18.02 -5.37
N ALA A 157 -13.66 -17.23 -4.49
CA ALA A 157 -15.06 -17.32 -4.08
C ALA A 157 -16.05 -16.83 -5.15
N ASN A 158 -15.65 -16.80 -6.43
CA ASN A 158 -16.47 -16.34 -7.53
C ASN A 158 -17.83 -17.09 -7.53
N PRO A 159 -18.96 -16.41 -7.28
CA PRO A 159 -20.25 -17.06 -6.98
C PRO A 159 -20.80 -17.95 -8.10
N GLN A 160 -20.27 -17.82 -9.31
CA GLN A 160 -20.61 -18.66 -10.47
C GLN A 160 -20.19 -20.14 -10.33
N GLN A 161 -19.19 -20.46 -9.50
CA GLN A 161 -18.80 -21.86 -9.24
C GLN A 161 -19.70 -22.54 -8.19
N TRP A 162 -20.15 -21.80 -7.18
CA TRP A 162 -21.09 -22.29 -6.16
C TRP A 162 -22.48 -22.60 -6.75
N ALA A 163 -22.93 -21.80 -7.72
CA ALA A 163 -24.21 -22.06 -8.41
C ALA A 163 -24.19 -23.36 -9.23
N LYS A 164 -23.03 -23.75 -9.78
CA LYS A 164 -22.87 -24.99 -10.56
C LYS A 164 -22.76 -26.25 -9.70
N SER A 165 -22.28 -26.15 -8.46
CA SER A 165 -22.22 -27.29 -7.53
C SER A 165 -23.55 -27.63 -6.86
N MET A 166 -24.51 -26.69 -6.85
CA MET A 166 -25.84 -26.87 -6.23
C MET A 166 -26.93 -27.33 -7.22
N SER A 167 -26.62 -27.41 -8.52
CA SER A 167 -27.62 -27.65 -9.57
C SER A 167 -27.49 -29.01 -10.27
N THR A 168 -26.79 -29.99 -9.68
CA THR A 168 -26.97 -31.40 -10.06
C THR A 168 -28.23 -31.95 -9.39
N PRO A 169 -29.32 -32.21 -10.13
CA PRO A 169 -30.49 -32.85 -9.56
C PRO A 169 -30.18 -34.33 -9.38
N SER A 170 -30.36 -34.86 -8.17
CA SER A 170 -30.48 -36.30 -7.95
C SER A 170 -31.74 -36.81 -8.66
N THR A 171 -31.61 -37.16 -9.95
CA THR A 171 -32.57 -38.03 -10.64
C THR A 171 -32.08 -39.46 -10.48
N THR A 172 -32.60 -40.15 -9.48
CA THR A 172 -32.62 -41.62 -9.46
C THR A 172 -34.08 -42.01 -9.62
N GLY A 173 -34.36 -42.67 -10.74
CA GLY A 173 -35.66 -42.76 -11.35
C GLY A 173 -36.69 -43.58 -10.57
N ALA A 174 -37.93 -43.09 -10.59
CA ALA A 174 -39.10 -43.93 -10.56
C ALA A 174 -39.25 -44.56 -11.95
N SER A 175 -39.39 -45.90 -12.01
CA SER A 175 -39.88 -46.59 -13.20
C SER A 175 -41.15 -47.35 -12.80
N PRO A 176 -42.31 -47.07 -13.43
CA PRO A 176 -43.50 -47.89 -13.24
C PRO A 176 -43.44 -49.06 -14.23
N ARG A 177 -43.84 -50.26 -13.80
CA ARG A 177 -44.18 -51.34 -14.74
C ARG A 177 -45.60 -51.82 -14.48
N SER A 178 -46.45 -51.47 -15.43
CA SER A 178 -47.78 -51.99 -15.68
C SER A 178 -47.76 -53.47 -16.05
N THR A 179 -48.60 -54.27 -15.40
CA THR A 179 -49.73 -55.03 -15.97
C THR A 179 -50.47 -55.71 -14.83
#